data_AF-A0A1S2Q685-F1
#
_entry.id   AF-A0A1S2Q685-F1
#
_cell.length_a   1.000
_cell.length_b   1.000
_cell.length_c   1.000
_cell.angle_alpha   90.00
_cell.angle_beta   90.00
_cell.angle_gamma   90.00
#
_symmetry.space_group_name_H-M   'P 1'
#
loop_
_entity.id
_entity.type
_entity.pdbx_description
1 polymer ?
#
loop_
_entity_poly.entity_id
_entity_poly.type
_entity_poly.pdbx_seq_one_letter_code
_entity_poly.pdbx_strand_id
1 'polypeptide(L)'
;MSADWVIGACWRCDDTDVPVVWVGPATSCGQHAPVHLCEDCLIALERRILTHFLEHQPGPPLAATIAPAPTVPLVRTAMAKRPTDRPPAQLVSIELGLFGLRAQADGRTGREALRIIRERHPRVALAAVGTSALMFAILVVVAACLVA
;
A
#
# COMPACT_ATOMS: atom_id res chain seq x y z
N MET A 1 10.10 -15.46 -16.99
CA MET A 1 9.63 -15.85 -15.64
C MET A 1 8.32 -16.59 -15.88
N SER A 2 8.35 -17.92 -15.90
CA SER A 2 7.13 -18.73 -15.98
C SER A 2 6.45 -18.66 -14.62
N ALA A 3 5.24 -18.13 -14.56
CA ALA A 3 4.45 -18.20 -13.35
C ALA A 3 3.92 -19.63 -13.21
N ASP A 4 4.10 -20.24 -12.04
CA ASP A 4 3.66 -21.60 -11.78
C ASP A 4 2.12 -21.63 -11.67
N TRP A 5 1.48 -22.33 -12.59
CA TRP A 5 0.04 -22.58 -12.56
C TRP A 5 -0.26 -23.78 -11.69
N VAL A 6 -1.18 -23.62 -10.76
CA VAL A 6 -1.61 -24.67 -9.82
C VAL A 6 -3.12 -24.85 -9.95
N ILE A 7 -3.63 -26.05 -9.69
CA ILE A 7 -5.08 -26.27 -9.62
C ILE A 7 -5.59 -25.72 -8.29
N GLY A 8 -6.62 -24.87 -8.33
CA GLY A 8 -7.14 -24.21 -7.15
C GLY A 8 -8.42 -23.43 -7.39
N ALA A 9 -8.72 -22.50 -6.48
CA ALA A 9 -9.88 -21.64 -6.56
C ALA A 9 -9.51 -20.27 -7.14
N CYS A 10 -10.30 -19.78 -8.10
CA CYS A 10 -10.15 -18.44 -8.65
C CYS A 10 -10.89 -17.43 -7.77
N TRP A 11 -10.18 -16.44 -7.25
CA TRP A 11 -10.71 -15.44 -6.30
C TRP A 11 -11.65 -14.40 -6.93
N ARG A 12 -11.86 -14.46 -8.25
CA ARG A 12 -12.70 -13.51 -8.98
C ARG A 12 -14.00 -14.12 -9.50
N CYS A 13 -13.96 -15.34 -10.01
CA CYS A 13 -15.16 -16.03 -10.48
C CYS A 13 -15.65 -17.13 -9.53
N ASP A 14 -14.95 -17.34 -8.41
CA ASP A 14 -15.22 -18.35 -7.39
C ASP A 14 -15.23 -19.79 -7.90
N ASP A 15 -14.75 -20.02 -9.13
CA ASP A 15 -14.64 -21.35 -9.70
C ASP A 15 -13.53 -22.14 -8.99
N THR A 16 -13.81 -23.40 -8.72
CA THR A 16 -12.94 -24.33 -8.00
C THR A 16 -12.43 -25.37 -8.97
N ASP A 17 -11.20 -25.86 -8.76
CA ASP A 17 -10.58 -26.89 -9.60
C ASP A 17 -10.18 -26.40 -11.00
N VAL A 18 -9.85 -25.11 -11.10
CA VAL A 18 -9.33 -24.50 -12.33
C VAL A 18 -7.84 -24.19 -12.21
N PRO A 19 -7.08 -24.20 -13.32
CA PRO A 19 -5.70 -23.71 -13.31
C PRO A 19 -5.69 -22.23 -12.91
N VAL A 20 -4.99 -21.92 -11.82
CA VAL A 20 -4.83 -20.57 -11.29
C VAL A 20 -3.36 -20.21 -11.13
N VAL A 21 -3.06 -18.92 -11.27
CA VAL A 21 -1.74 -18.35 -11.05
C VAL A 21 -1.77 -17.38 -9.88
N TRP A 22 -0.68 -17.32 -9.11
CA TRP A 22 -0.51 -16.33 -8.06
C TRP A 22 -0.26 -14.94 -8.66
N VAL A 23 -1.13 -13.98 -8.32
CA VAL A 23 -1.06 -12.60 -8.84
C VAL A 23 -0.40 -11.65 -7.84
N GLY A 24 -0.56 -11.92 -6.55
CA GLY A 24 0.03 -11.12 -5.48
C GLY A 24 -0.69 -11.30 -4.14
N PRO A 25 -0.18 -10.70 -3.05
CA PRO A 25 -0.85 -10.74 -1.77
C PRO A 25 -1.95 -9.67 -1.69
N ALA A 26 -3.16 -10.06 -1.30
CA ALA A 26 -4.17 -9.15 -0.78
C ALA A 26 -3.85 -8.86 0.69
N THR A 27 -3.93 -7.59 1.08
CA THR A 27 -3.80 -7.17 2.48
C THR A 27 -5.16 -6.82 3.07
N SER A 28 -5.45 -7.35 4.25
CA SER A 28 -6.62 -6.97 5.05
C SER A 28 -6.26 -7.02 6.53
N CYS A 29 -6.47 -5.92 7.26
CA CYS A 29 -6.20 -5.85 8.71
C CYS A 29 -4.80 -6.36 9.12
N GLY A 30 -3.76 -6.00 8.35
CA GLY A 30 -2.39 -6.47 8.58
C GLY A 30 -2.14 -7.95 8.25
N GLN A 31 -3.15 -8.68 7.79
CA GLN A 31 -3.02 -10.04 7.27
C GLN A 31 -2.80 -10.02 5.76
N HIS A 32 -2.06 -11.03 5.29
CA HIS A 32 -1.82 -11.27 3.88
C HIS A 32 -2.52 -12.56 3.44
N ALA A 33 -3.26 -12.50 2.35
CA ALA A 33 -3.83 -13.66 1.70
C ALA A 33 -3.35 -13.74 0.24
N PRO A 34 -2.97 -14.92 -0.26
CA PRO A 34 -2.52 -15.06 -1.64
C PRO A 34 -3.72 -14.96 -2.60
N VAL A 35 -3.66 -14.03 -3.56
CA VAL A 35 -4.69 -13.90 -4.60
C VAL A 35 -4.29 -14.77 -5.79
N HIS A 36 -5.18 -15.69 -6.13
CA HIS A 36 -5.04 -16.57 -7.28
C HIS A 36 -6.15 -16.32 -8.30
N LEU A 37 -5.80 -16.25 -9.59
CA LEU A 37 -6.75 -16.05 -10.69
C LEU A 37 -6.58 -17.10 -11.78
N CYS A 38 -7.69 -17.55 -12.37
CA CYS A 38 -7.66 -18.31 -13.61
C CYS A 38 -7.28 -17.42 -14.80
N GLU A 39 -6.92 -18.04 -15.93
CA GLU A 39 -6.47 -17.34 -17.14
C GLU A 39 -7.46 -16.28 -17.64
N ASP A 40 -8.75 -16.63 -17.76
CA ASP A 40 -9.78 -15.69 -18.21
C ASP A 40 -9.91 -14.48 -17.28
N CYS A 41 -9.87 -14.72 -15.96
CA CYS A 41 -9.96 -13.67 -14.95
C CYS A 41 -8.71 -12.78 -14.93
N LEU A 42 -7.53 -13.36 -15.16
CA LEU A 42 -6.26 -12.63 -15.27
C LEU A 42 -6.29 -11.69 -16.48
N ILE A 43 -6.64 -12.19 -17.66
CA ILE A 43 -6.75 -11.39 -18.89
C ILE A 43 -7.75 -10.24 -18.68
N ALA A 44 -8.89 -10.53 -18.06
CA ALA A 44 -9.89 -9.51 -17.79
C ALA A 44 -9.45 -8.48 -16.73
N LEU A 45 -8.56 -8.84 -15.80
CA LEU A 45 -7.95 -7.90 -14.85
C LEU A 45 -6.92 -7.01 -15.56
N GLU A 46 -6.03 -7.58 -16.35
CA GLU A 46 -5.03 -6.84 -17.12
C GLU A 46 -5.68 -5.80 -18.04
N ARG A 47 -6.77 -6.16 -18.73
CA ARG A 47 -7.54 -5.20 -19.53
C ARG A 47 -8.05 -4.02 -18.71
N ARG A 48 -8.61 -4.27 -17.52
CA ARG A 48 -9.10 -3.20 -16.63
C ARG A 48 -7.97 -2.29 -16.17
N ILE A 49 -6.82 -2.86 -15.83
CA ILE A 49 -5.62 -2.11 -15.42
C ILE A 49 -5.15 -1.22 -16.58
N LEU A 50 -5.06 -1.77 -17.79
CA LEU A 50 -4.67 -1.01 -18.98
C LEU A 50 -5.66 0.13 -19.28
N THR A 51 -6.97 -0.14 -19.25
CA THR A 51 -7.99 0.89 -19.42
C THR A 51 -7.85 2.00 -18.38
N HIS A 52 -7.67 1.65 -17.11
CA HIS A 52 -7.48 2.62 -16.05
C HIS A 52 -6.26 3.52 -16.32
N PHE A 53 -5.13 2.94 -16.71
CA PHE A 53 -3.94 3.72 -17.05
C PHE A 53 -4.13 4.61 -18.27
N LEU A 54 -4.82 4.15 -19.31
CA LEU A 54 -5.11 4.97 -20.49
C LEU A 54 -6.00 6.18 -20.14
N GLU A 55 -6.99 5.98 -19.27
CA GLU A 55 -7.92 7.04 -18.85
C GLU A 55 -7.30 8.02 -17.85
N HIS A 56 -6.38 7.54 -17.00
CA HIS A 56 -5.89 8.29 -15.83
C HIS A 56 -4.39 8.58 -15.87
N GLN A 57 -3.71 8.54 -17.03
CA GLN A 57 -2.28 8.89 -17.09
C GLN A 57 -2.02 10.26 -16.44
N PRO A 58 -1.24 10.31 -15.33
CA PRO A 58 -0.80 11.57 -14.79
C PRO A 58 0.44 12.03 -15.56
N GLY A 59 0.28 13.02 -16.44
CA GLY A 59 1.41 13.76 -17.03
C GLY A 59 2.06 13.13 -18.28
N PRO A 60 2.89 13.91 -19.00
CA PRO A 60 3.20 13.70 -20.41
C PRO A 60 3.90 12.36 -20.67
N PRO A 61 3.71 11.80 -21.88
CA PRO A 61 4.15 10.45 -22.20
C PRO A 61 5.65 10.31 -21.97
N LEU A 62 6.07 9.19 -21.37
CA LEU A 62 7.47 8.75 -21.26
C LEU A 62 8.18 8.54 -22.63
N ALA A 63 7.58 9.01 -23.72
CA ALA A 63 8.09 8.93 -25.08
C ALA A 63 9.32 9.84 -25.34
N ALA A 64 9.70 10.74 -24.43
CA ALA A 64 10.77 11.72 -24.68
C ALA A 64 12.13 11.40 -24.04
N THR A 65 12.36 10.23 -23.44
CA THR A 65 13.72 9.86 -23.00
C THR A 65 14.00 8.36 -23.14
N ILE A 66 13.87 7.85 -24.37
CA ILE A 66 14.86 6.87 -24.83
C ILE A 66 16.04 7.69 -25.35
N ALA A 67 16.78 8.32 -24.44
CA ALA A 67 18.13 8.73 -24.78
C ALA A 67 18.91 7.43 -25.06
N PRO A 68 19.72 7.35 -26.13
CA PRO A 68 20.60 6.20 -26.32
C PRO A 68 21.39 5.98 -25.04
N ALA A 69 21.34 4.76 -24.51
CA ALA A 69 22.03 4.40 -23.28
C ALA A 69 23.48 4.89 -23.38
N PRO A 70 23.98 5.70 -22.42
CA PRO A 70 25.38 6.06 -22.43
C PRO A 70 26.19 4.76 -22.41
N THR A 71 27.08 4.61 -23.38
CA THR A 71 27.99 3.47 -23.47
C THR A 71 28.98 3.60 -22.31
N VAL A 72 28.57 3.13 -21.12
CA VAL A 72 29.46 3.11 -19.95
C VAL A 72 30.47 2.01 -20.22
N PRO A 73 31.78 2.32 -20.34
CA PRO A 73 32.79 1.29 -20.51
C PRO A 73 32.73 0.35 -19.31
N LEU A 74 32.74 -0.95 -19.58
CA LEU A 74 32.65 -2.01 -18.58
C LEU A 74 33.98 -2.11 -17.82
N VAL A 75 34.25 -1.12 -16.97
CA VAL A 75 35.37 -1.14 -16.02
C VAL A 75 34.96 -2.05 -14.88
N ARG A 76 35.62 -3.20 -14.76
CA ARG A 76 35.43 -4.13 -13.66
C ARG A 76 36.13 -3.58 -12.41
N THR A 77 35.54 -2.58 -11.78
CA THR A 77 35.95 -2.14 -10.44
C THR A 77 35.44 -3.14 -9.41
N ALA A 78 36.31 -3.52 -8.47
CA ALA A 78 35.92 -4.26 -7.28
C ALA A 78 34.74 -3.56 -6.60
N MET A 79 33.77 -4.35 -6.12
CA MET A 79 32.47 -3.90 -5.64
C MET A 79 32.61 -2.91 -4.48
N ALA A 80 32.78 -1.63 -4.79
CA ALA A 80 32.73 -0.56 -3.83
C ALA A 80 31.30 -0.51 -3.26
N LYS A 81 31.20 -0.53 -1.93
CA LYS A 81 29.94 -0.48 -1.18
C LYS A 81 29.04 0.60 -1.78
N ARG A 82 27.94 0.18 -2.42
CA ARG A 82 26.97 1.07 -3.07
C ARG A 82 26.50 2.10 -2.03
N PRO A 83 26.60 3.42 -2.28
CA PRO A 83 26.08 4.41 -1.34
C PRO A 83 24.58 4.18 -1.20
N THR A 84 24.17 3.89 0.02
CA THR A 84 22.79 3.64 0.46
C THR A 84 22.02 4.95 0.54
N ASP A 85 22.00 5.72 -0.55
CA ASP A 85 21.36 7.04 -0.60
C ASP A 85 20.21 7.04 -1.63
N ARG A 86 19.45 5.94 -1.68
CA ARG A 86 18.08 6.01 -2.21
C ARG A 86 17.22 6.63 -1.12
N PRO A 87 16.42 7.68 -1.40
CA PRO A 87 15.43 8.13 -0.44
C PRO A 87 14.56 6.92 -0.06
N PRO A 88 14.26 6.72 1.23
CA PRO A 88 13.46 5.58 1.65
C PRO A 88 12.15 5.63 0.87
N ALA A 89 11.82 4.54 0.17
CA ALA A 89 10.51 4.40 -0.45
C ALA A 89 9.47 4.75 0.62
N GLN A 90 8.70 5.80 0.37
CA GLN A 90 7.73 6.36 1.30
C GLN A 90 6.62 5.33 1.49
N LEU A 91 6.84 4.39 2.41
CA LEU A 91 5.87 3.35 2.73
C LEU A 91 4.81 3.97 3.62
N VAL A 92 3.71 4.40 3.00
CA VAL A 92 2.51 4.86 3.71
C VAL A 92 1.56 3.67 3.76
N SER A 93 1.46 3.03 4.93
CA SER A 93 0.42 2.02 5.15
C SER A 93 -0.80 2.70 5.76
N ILE A 94 -1.93 2.61 5.05
CA ILE A 94 -3.23 3.09 5.55
C ILE A 94 -4.05 1.87 5.94
N GLU A 95 -4.29 1.71 7.24
CA GLU A 95 -5.18 0.70 7.79
C GLU A 95 -6.55 1.33 8.06
N LEU A 96 -7.60 0.73 7.47
CA LEU A 96 -8.98 1.02 7.82
C LEU A 96 -9.46 -0.10 8.74
N GLY A 97 -9.71 0.24 10.00
CA GLY A 97 -10.26 -0.70 10.98
C GLY A 97 -11.54 -0.16 11.61
N LEU A 98 -12.20 -1.01 12.40
CA LEU A 98 -13.39 -0.67 13.19
C LEU A 98 -13.15 0.52 14.15
N PHE A 99 -11.88 0.78 14.50
CA PHE A 99 -11.44 1.88 15.36
C PHE A 99 -10.92 3.11 14.59
N GLY A 100 -11.22 3.21 13.30
CA GLY A 100 -10.89 4.36 12.47
C GLY A 100 -9.68 4.16 11.55
N LEU A 101 -9.21 5.28 11.00
CA LEU A 101 -8.22 5.36 9.93
C LEU A 101 -6.83 5.55 10.55
N ARG A 102 -5.94 4.56 10.43
CA ARG A 102 -4.55 4.65 10.91
C ARG A 102 -3.62 4.75 9.72
N ALA A 103 -2.96 5.89 9.57
CA ALA A 103 -1.89 6.06 8.59
C ALA A 103 -0.55 5.98 9.32
N GLN A 104 0.29 5.01 8.94
CA GLN A 104 1.66 4.89 9.44
C GLN A 104 2.62 5.30 8.34
N ALA A 105 3.39 6.36 8.62
CA ALA A 105 4.52 6.81 7.82
C ALA A 105 5.80 6.63 8.62
N ASP A 106 6.96 6.64 7.96
CA ASP A 106 8.25 6.56 8.65
C ASP A 106 8.36 7.62 9.77
N GLY A 107 9.14 7.32 10.81
CA GLY A 107 9.23 8.16 12.02
C GLY A 107 9.74 9.59 11.82
N ARG A 108 10.30 9.91 10.64
CA ARG A 108 10.78 11.26 10.28
C ARG A 108 9.69 12.04 9.56
N THR A 109 9.03 11.41 8.60
CA THR A 109 7.89 11.94 7.83
C THR A 109 6.66 12.16 8.71
N GLY A 110 6.42 11.26 9.68
CA GLY A 110 5.29 11.39 10.60
C GLY A 110 5.36 12.62 11.51
N ARG A 111 6.55 12.97 12.03
CA ARG A 111 6.74 14.17 12.86
C ARG A 111 6.61 15.45 12.03
N GLU A 112 7.11 15.42 10.81
CA GLU A 112 7.04 16.55 9.89
C GLU A 112 5.59 16.85 9.47
N ALA A 113 4.85 15.81 9.11
CA ALA A 113 3.43 15.91 8.80
C ALA A 113 2.62 16.42 10.00
N LEU A 114 2.89 15.90 11.20
CA LEU A 114 2.22 16.36 12.42
C LEU A 114 2.53 17.83 12.73
N ARG A 115 3.77 18.29 12.48
CA ARG A 115 4.16 19.70 12.62
C ARG A 115 3.37 20.59 11.68
N ILE A 116 3.32 20.24 10.39
CA ILE A 116 2.56 20.99 9.37
C ILE A 116 1.06 21.04 9.71
N ILE A 117 0.48 19.92 10.15
CA ILE A 117 -0.94 19.86 10.52
C ILE A 117 -1.24 20.72 11.76
N ARG A 118 -0.35 20.69 12.77
CA ARG A 118 -0.51 21.52 13.97
C ARG A 118 -0.44 23.01 13.67
N GLU A 119 0.47 23.42 12.78
CA GLU A 119 0.62 24.82 12.39
C GLU A 119 -0.57 25.30 11.56
N ARG A 120 -1.08 24.47 10.65
CA ARG A 120 -2.13 24.87 9.71
C ARG A 120 -3.56 24.71 10.26
N HIS A 121 -3.78 23.77 11.17
CA HIS A 121 -5.12 23.42 11.68
C HIS A 121 -5.13 23.14 13.20
N PRO A 122 -4.95 24.16 14.06
CA PRO A 122 -4.88 23.99 15.52
C PRO A 122 -6.18 23.44 16.13
N ARG A 123 -7.34 23.72 15.52
CA ARG A 123 -8.64 23.21 15.97
C ARG A 123 -8.78 21.69 15.81
N VAL A 124 -8.14 21.10 14.81
CA VAL A 124 -8.21 19.65 14.54
C VAL A 124 -7.39 18.87 15.56
N ALA A 125 -6.24 19.42 15.98
CA ALA A 125 -5.42 18.82 17.03
C ALA A 125 -6.15 18.80 18.39
N LEU A 126 -6.88 19.86 18.73
CA LEU A 126 -7.69 19.92 19.96
C LEU A 126 -8.88 18.96 19.90
N ALA A 127 -9.55 18.85 18.76
CA ALA A 127 -10.67 17.93 18.58
C ALA A 127 -10.25 16.46 18.79
N ALA A 128 -9.09 16.05 18.24
CA ALA A 128 -8.57 14.68 18.38
C ALA A 128 -8.24 14.30 19.83
N VAL A 129 -7.73 15.24 20.63
CA VAL A 129 -7.46 15.02 22.06
C VAL A 129 -8.78 14.89 22.84
N GLY A 130 -9.76 15.75 22.53
CA GLY A 130 -11.08 15.71 23.16
C GLY A 130 -11.84 14.42 22.91
N THR A 131 -11.89 13.94 21.66
CA THR A 131 -12.54 12.67 21.32
C THR A 131 -11.87 11.47 21.94
N SER A 132 -10.52 11.46 22.02
CA SER A 132 -9.79 10.36 22.66
C SER A 132 -10.09 10.26 24.17
N ALA A 133 -10.14 11.40 24.87
CA ALA A 133 -10.49 11.44 26.28
C ALA A 133 -11.94 11.01 26.54
N LEU A 134 -12.88 11.44 25.67
CA LEU A 134 -14.28 11.04 25.75
C LEU A 134 -14.46 9.52 25.55
N MET A 135 -13.81 8.96 24.52
CA MET A 135 -13.84 7.51 24.26
C MET A 135 -13.27 6.70 25.41
N PHE A 136 -12.17 7.17 26.03
CA PHE A 136 -11.60 6.52 27.21
C PHE A 136 -12.54 6.57 28.41
N ALA A 137 -13.18 7.73 28.67
CA ALA A 137 -14.16 7.87 29.73
C ALA A 137 -15.36 6.92 29.53
N ILE A 138 -15.89 6.84 28.30
CA ILE A 138 -16.99 5.91 27.96
C ILE A 138 -16.54 4.46 28.19
N LEU A 139 -15.34 4.08 27.76
CA LEU A 139 -14.81 2.73 27.96
C LEU A 139 -14.72 2.37 29.45
N VAL A 140 -14.23 3.29 30.29
CA VAL A 140 -14.13 3.09 31.75
C VAL A 140 -15.51 2.93 32.37
N VAL A 141 -16.50 3.74 31.96
CA VAL A 141 -17.88 3.63 32.45
C VAL A 141 -18.50 2.29 32.06
N VAL A 142 -18.34 1.86 30.81
CA VAL A 142 -18.85 0.57 30.32
C VAL A 142 -18.18 -0.59 31.09
N ALA A 143 -16.87 -0.54 31.28
CA ALA A 143 -16.14 -1.57 32.05
C ALA A 143 -16.60 -1.63 33.51
N ALA A 144 -16.83 -0.48 34.15
CA ALA A 144 -17.35 -0.42 35.51
C ALA A 144 -18.77 -0.99 35.63
N CYS A 145 -19.66 -0.70 34.67
CA CYS A 145 -21.00 -1.27 34.62
C CYS A 145 -21.04 -2.77 34.36
N LEU A 146 -20.00 -3.35 33.74
CA LEU A 146 -19.91 -4.80 33.50
C LEU A 146 -19.40 -5.58 34.72
N VAL A 147 -18.75 -4.91 35.67
CA VAL A 147 -18.15 -5.52 36.87
C VAL A 147 -19.05 -5.36 38.11
N ALA A 148 -20.01 -4.43 38.08
CA ALA A 148 -20.99 -4.18 39.14
C ALA A 148 -22.26 -5.04 38.96
#